data_AF-A0A7W8AHU9-F1
#
_entry.id   AF-A0A7W8AHU9-F1
#
_cell.length_a   1.000
_cell.length_b   1.000
_cell.length_c   1.000
_cell.angle_alpha   90.00
_cell.angle_beta   90.00
_cell.angle_gamma   90.00
#
_symmetry.space_group_name_H-M   'P 1'
#
loop_
_entity.id
_entity.type
_entity.pdbx_description
1 polymer ?
#
loop_
_entity_poly.entity_id
_entity_poly.type
_entity_poly.pdbx_seq_one_letter_code
_entity_poly.pdbx_strand_id
1 'polypeptide(L)'
;MQNDVGNKRMTENALYLADLMQRNSSVKSQLTSRERQLRAWKLCGALMALLSVFFQVSLHDLRSPQRGNCHIARIRQFGMYIAHTMFGLSMSEVAYAFCRERTTVKHACHLIEDMRENEKFDRSVSSFEYLIRALYPCGSAGE
;
A
#
# COMPACT_ATOMS: atom_id res chain seq x y z
N MET A 1 40.14 -39.65 23.03
CA MET A 1 39.19 -39.74 21.89
C MET A 1 37.79 -39.19 22.20
N GLN A 2 37.40 -38.87 23.44
CA GLN A 2 36.10 -38.23 23.74
C GLN A 2 35.95 -36.76 23.30
N ASN A 3 37.03 -35.98 23.25
CA ASN A 3 36.97 -34.51 22.99
C ASN A 3 36.53 -34.14 21.56
N ASP A 4 36.73 -35.04 20.59
CA ASP A 4 36.39 -34.82 19.18
C ASP A 4 34.87 -34.92 18.93
N VAL A 5 34.20 -35.85 19.63
CA VAL A 5 32.76 -36.07 19.53
C VAL A 5 31.96 -34.91 20.15
N GLY A 6 32.45 -34.36 21.27
CA GLY A 6 31.84 -33.18 21.90
C GLY A 6 31.96 -31.93 21.02
N ASN A 7 33.10 -31.73 20.37
CA ASN A 7 33.33 -30.61 19.46
C ASN A 7 32.43 -30.70 18.21
N LYS A 8 32.29 -31.89 17.62
CA LYS A 8 31.39 -32.14 16.48
C LYS A 8 29.92 -31.84 16.80
N ARG A 9 29.41 -32.31 17.94
CA ARG A 9 28.02 -32.02 18.37
C ARG A 9 27.81 -30.54 18.65
N MET A 10 28.81 -29.86 19.22
CA MET A 10 28.72 -28.43 19.49
C MET A 10 28.66 -27.62 18.18
N THR A 11 29.42 -28.02 17.16
CA THR A 11 29.34 -27.41 15.83
C THR A 11 28.03 -27.70 15.11
N GLU A 12 27.48 -28.91 15.20
CA GLU A 12 26.17 -29.26 14.62
C GLU A 12 25.03 -28.45 15.25
N ASN A 13 25.04 -28.32 16.57
CA ASN A 13 24.06 -27.50 17.29
C ASN A 13 24.15 -26.01 16.91
N ALA A 14 25.35 -25.48 16.73
CA ALA A 14 25.56 -24.11 16.29
C ALA A 14 25.03 -23.87 14.86
N LEU A 15 25.26 -24.81 13.94
CA LEU A 15 24.73 -24.75 12.57
C LEU A 15 23.20 -24.79 12.55
N TYR A 16 22.57 -25.66 13.36
CA TYR A 16 21.11 -25.73 13.48
C TYR A 16 20.51 -24.42 14.02
N LEU A 17 21.13 -23.83 15.05
CA LEU A 17 20.66 -22.57 15.62
C LEU A 17 20.74 -21.42 14.60
N ALA A 18 21.80 -21.36 13.78
CA ALA A 18 21.93 -20.36 12.73
C ALA A 18 20.85 -20.49 11.65
N ASP A 19 20.57 -21.71 11.17
CA ASP A 19 19.47 -21.99 10.22
C ASP A 19 18.10 -21.63 10.83
N LEU A 20 17.85 -22.00 12.09
CA LEU A 20 16.61 -21.64 12.78
C LEU A 20 16.43 -20.12 12.90
N MET A 21 17.49 -19.37 13.21
CA MET A 21 17.44 -17.90 13.27
C MET A 21 17.19 -17.28 11.90
N GLN A 22 17.84 -17.80 10.84
CA GLN A 22 17.60 -17.34 9.47
C GLN A 22 16.14 -17.58 9.05
N ARG A 23 15.58 -18.76 9.33
CA ARG A 23 14.16 -19.07 9.09
C ARG A 23 13.23 -18.15 9.88
N ASN A 24 13.49 -17.94 11.16
CA ASN A 24 12.68 -17.05 11.99
C ASN A 24 12.69 -15.60 11.49
N SER A 25 13.83 -15.10 10.99
CA SER A 25 13.92 -13.77 10.39
C SER A 25 13.11 -13.65 9.09
N SER A 26 13.15 -14.69 8.23
CA SER A 26 12.34 -14.78 7.01
C SER A 26 10.84 -14.84 7.32
N VAL A 27 10.43 -15.66 8.30
CA VAL A 27 9.03 -15.73 8.75
C VAL A 27 8.58 -14.38 9.32
N LYS A 28 9.39 -13.72 10.15
CA LYS A 28 9.08 -12.38 10.67
C LYS A 28 8.94 -11.34 9.54
N SER A 29 9.84 -11.35 8.56
CA SER A 29 9.75 -10.40 7.43
C SER A 29 8.52 -10.66 6.55
N GLN A 30 8.10 -11.90 6.38
CA GLN A 30 6.86 -12.25 5.68
C GLN A 30 5.61 -11.79 6.45
N LEU A 31 5.56 -11.99 7.78
CA LEU A 31 4.46 -11.54 8.62
C LEU A 31 4.29 -10.02 8.55
N THR A 32 5.38 -9.28 8.74
CA THR A 32 5.37 -7.81 8.64
C THR A 32 4.95 -7.32 7.25
N SER A 33 5.35 -8.02 6.18
CA SER A 33 4.92 -7.72 4.81
C SER A 33 3.42 -7.95 4.61
N ARG A 34 2.88 -9.04 5.17
CA ARG A 34 1.45 -9.37 5.10
C ARG A 34 0.60 -8.39 5.89
N GLU A 35 1.03 -7.99 7.08
CA GLU A 35 0.35 -6.98 7.89
C GLU A 35 0.26 -5.64 7.16
N ARG A 36 1.36 -5.22 6.54
CA ARG A 36 1.42 -4.03 5.69
C ARG A 36 0.46 -4.11 4.49
N GLN A 37 0.44 -5.24 3.79
CA GLN A 37 -0.48 -5.50 2.69
C GLN A 37 -1.96 -5.46 3.13
N LEU A 38 -2.28 -6.06 4.27
CA LEU A 38 -3.63 -6.04 4.84
C LEU A 38 -4.06 -4.62 5.23
N ARG A 39 -3.15 -3.85 5.84
CA ARG A 39 -3.38 -2.44 6.15
C ARG A 39 -3.66 -1.63 4.89
N ALA A 40 -2.82 -1.80 3.86
CA ALA A 40 -2.98 -1.14 2.58
C ALA A 40 -4.33 -1.50 1.92
N TRP A 41 -4.69 -2.78 1.92
CA TRP A 41 -5.97 -3.24 1.37
C TRP A 41 -7.17 -2.62 2.09
N LYS A 42 -7.17 -2.59 3.43
CA LYS A 42 -8.26 -1.97 4.21
C LYS A 42 -8.40 -0.47 3.91
N LEU A 43 -7.28 0.26 3.90
CA LEU A 43 -7.27 1.70 3.63
C LEU A 43 -7.73 2.02 2.20
N CYS A 44 -7.18 1.33 1.20
CA CYS A 44 -7.59 1.52 -0.20
C CYS A 44 -9.04 1.10 -0.44
N GLY A 45 -9.53 0.07 0.28
CA GLY A 45 -10.93 -0.35 0.24
C GLY A 45 -11.89 0.74 0.71
N ALA A 46 -11.57 1.39 1.84
CA ALA A 46 -12.33 2.51 2.36
C ALA A 46 -12.21 3.75 1.46
N LEU A 47 -11.01 4.03 0.95
CA LEU A 47 -10.76 5.10 0.00
C LEU A 47 -11.63 4.97 -1.26
N MET A 48 -11.70 3.77 -1.85
CA MET A 48 -12.55 3.52 -3.02
C MET A 48 -14.04 3.79 -2.73
N ALA A 49 -14.51 3.48 -1.52
CA ALA A 49 -15.89 3.81 -1.12
C ALA A 49 -16.10 5.33 -1.02
N LEU A 50 -15.14 6.07 -0.46
CA LEU A 50 -15.21 7.53 -0.39
C LEU A 50 -15.16 8.17 -1.78
N LEU A 51 -14.33 7.66 -2.67
CA LEU A 51 -14.27 8.11 -4.07
C LEU A 51 -15.60 7.85 -4.80
N SER A 52 -16.20 6.68 -4.58
CA SER A 52 -17.52 6.34 -5.13
C SER A 52 -18.58 7.36 -4.73
N VAL A 53 -18.62 7.73 -3.44
CA VAL A 53 -19.57 8.73 -2.92
C VAL A 53 -19.26 10.13 -3.46
N PHE A 54 -17.99 10.54 -3.42
CA PHE A 54 -17.57 11.89 -3.80
C PHE A 54 -17.76 12.17 -5.30
N PHE A 55 -17.40 11.21 -6.16
CA PHE A 55 -17.54 11.34 -7.62
C PHE A 55 -18.88 10.81 -8.15
N GLN A 56 -19.76 10.32 -7.28
CA GLN A 56 -21.07 9.74 -7.63
C GLN A 56 -20.96 8.63 -8.70
N VAL A 57 -19.96 7.76 -8.55
CA VAL A 57 -19.74 6.61 -9.44
C VAL A 57 -19.97 5.30 -8.72
N SER A 58 -20.29 4.24 -9.45
CA SER A 58 -20.48 2.90 -8.88
C SER A 58 -19.17 2.37 -8.28
N LEU A 59 -19.22 1.91 -7.02
CA LEU A 59 -18.10 1.23 -6.38
C LEU A 59 -17.73 -0.07 -7.10
N HIS A 60 -18.70 -0.74 -7.70
CA HIS A 60 -18.47 -1.93 -8.53
C HIS A 60 -17.52 -1.59 -9.68
N ASP A 61 -17.77 -0.47 -10.37
CA ASP A 61 -16.98 -0.07 -11.54
C ASP A 61 -15.57 0.40 -11.17
N LEU A 62 -15.41 1.03 -9.99
CA LEU A 62 -14.09 1.36 -9.44
C LEU A 62 -13.27 0.13 -9.07
N ARG A 63 -13.93 -0.97 -8.69
CA ARG A 63 -13.27 -2.24 -8.38
C ARG A 63 -13.04 -3.10 -9.61
N SER A 64 -13.72 -2.85 -10.74
CA SER A 64 -13.53 -3.73 -11.88
C SER A 64 -12.12 -3.66 -12.47
N PRO A 65 -11.58 -4.80 -12.92
CA PRO A 65 -10.30 -4.84 -13.60
C PRO A 65 -10.33 -4.21 -15.01
N GLN A 66 -11.50 -3.97 -15.58
CA GLN A 66 -11.69 -3.43 -16.93
C GLN A 66 -11.06 -2.03 -17.06
N ARG A 67 -10.43 -1.77 -18.21
CA ARG A 67 -9.91 -0.43 -18.55
C ARG A 67 -11.05 0.57 -18.73
N GLY A 68 -12.11 0.14 -19.42
CA GLY A 68 -13.45 0.73 -19.40
C GLY A 68 -13.51 2.26 -19.51
N ASN A 69 -14.54 2.84 -18.92
CA ASN A 69 -14.81 4.28 -18.95
C ASN A 69 -13.58 5.10 -18.49
N CYS A 70 -13.13 6.03 -19.32
CA CYS A 70 -11.98 6.89 -19.05
C CYS A 70 -12.14 7.71 -17.76
N HIS A 71 -13.37 8.07 -17.41
CA HIS A 71 -13.70 8.76 -16.17
C HIS A 71 -13.44 7.87 -14.95
N ILE A 72 -13.85 6.61 -14.99
CA ILE A 72 -13.65 5.63 -13.91
C ILE A 72 -12.16 5.28 -13.78
N ALA A 73 -11.45 5.17 -14.90
CA ALA A 73 -10.00 5.02 -14.89
C ALA A 73 -9.30 6.22 -14.20
N ARG A 74 -9.75 7.45 -14.48
CA ARG A 74 -9.21 8.67 -13.85
C ARG A 74 -9.44 8.69 -12.34
N ILE A 75 -10.63 8.31 -11.87
CA ILE A 75 -10.93 8.26 -10.43
C ILE A 75 -10.06 7.21 -9.72
N ARG A 76 -9.77 6.08 -10.36
CA ARG A 76 -8.85 5.08 -9.80
C ARG A 76 -7.41 5.61 -9.73
N GLN A 77 -6.94 6.31 -10.76
CA GLN A 77 -5.62 6.97 -10.73
C GLN A 77 -5.54 8.01 -9.60
N PHE A 78 -6.60 8.79 -9.43
CA PHE A 78 -6.75 9.73 -8.32
C PHE A 78 -6.71 9.01 -6.96
N GLY A 79 -7.39 7.88 -6.82
CA GLY A 79 -7.31 7.07 -5.60
C GLY A 79 -5.92 6.50 -5.32
N MET A 80 -5.20 6.05 -6.34
CA MET A 80 -3.80 5.59 -6.18
C MET A 80 -2.89 6.71 -5.68
N TYR A 81 -3.09 7.92 -6.22
CA TYR A 81 -2.38 9.11 -5.80
C TYR A 81 -2.63 9.45 -4.31
N ILE A 82 -3.90 9.57 -3.90
CA ILE A 82 -4.27 9.87 -2.50
C ILE A 82 -3.78 8.78 -1.55
N ALA A 83 -3.87 7.51 -1.94
CA ALA A 83 -3.35 6.41 -1.12
C ALA A 83 -1.84 6.52 -0.86
N HIS A 84 -1.09 7.00 -1.84
CA HIS A 84 0.34 7.23 -1.71
C HIS A 84 0.66 8.48 -0.88
N THR A 85 0.04 9.62 -1.19
CA THR A 85 0.40 10.92 -0.61
C THR A 85 -0.19 11.15 0.78
N MET A 86 -1.44 10.74 1.01
CA MET A 86 -2.13 11.00 2.29
C MET A 86 -2.00 9.87 3.30
N PHE A 87 -1.99 8.60 2.85
CA PHE A 87 -1.86 7.46 3.76
C PHE A 87 -0.42 6.95 3.90
N GLY A 88 0.53 7.52 3.15
CA GLY A 88 1.94 7.16 3.20
C GLY A 88 2.23 5.73 2.73
N LEU A 89 1.34 5.13 1.94
CA LEU A 89 1.54 3.79 1.40
C LEU A 89 2.60 3.81 0.31
N SER A 90 3.49 2.83 0.29
CA SER A 90 4.44 2.65 -0.80
C SER A 90 3.72 2.30 -2.10
N MET A 91 4.34 2.62 -3.25
CA MET A 91 3.77 2.28 -4.56
C MET A 91 3.48 0.77 -4.71
N SER A 92 4.26 -0.10 -4.07
CA SER A 92 4.04 -1.56 -4.08
C SER A 92 2.80 -1.95 -3.27
N GLU A 93 2.56 -1.31 -2.12
CA GLU A 93 1.37 -1.54 -1.30
C GLU A 93 0.10 -1.04 -2.00
N VAL A 94 0.17 0.13 -2.65
CA VAL A 94 -0.94 0.65 -3.47
C VAL A 94 -1.20 -0.27 -4.67
N ALA A 95 -0.16 -0.70 -5.38
CA ALA A 95 -0.27 -1.61 -6.51
C ALA A 95 -0.95 -2.93 -6.11
N TYR A 96 -0.54 -3.50 -4.97
CA TYR A 96 -1.17 -4.68 -4.39
C TYR A 96 -2.65 -4.43 -4.08
N ALA A 97 -2.97 -3.34 -3.38
CA ALA A 97 -4.34 -3.05 -2.94
C ALA A 97 -5.31 -2.73 -4.09
N PHE A 98 -4.83 -2.16 -5.19
CA PHE A 98 -5.63 -1.87 -6.39
C PHE A 98 -5.56 -2.97 -7.45
N CYS A 99 -4.85 -4.08 -7.19
CA CYS A 99 -4.59 -5.16 -8.14
C CYS A 99 -4.01 -4.64 -9.48
N ARG A 100 -3.00 -3.78 -9.42
CA ARG A 100 -2.31 -3.17 -10.56
C ARG A 100 -0.80 -3.32 -10.48
N GLU A 101 -0.13 -3.03 -11.58
CA GLU A 101 1.32 -2.99 -11.61
C GLU A 101 1.85 -1.72 -10.96
N ARG A 102 3.01 -1.82 -10.31
CA ARG A 102 3.70 -0.69 -9.67
C ARG A 102 3.97 0.46 -10.64
N THR A 103 4.27 0.16 -11.91
CA THR A 103 4.47 1.14 -12.99
C THR A 103 3.18 1.94 -13.28
N THR A 104 2.02 1.29 -13.20
CA THR A 104 0.71 1.94 -13.35
C THR A 104 0.47 2.94 -12.22
N VAL A 105 0.82 2.59 -10.98
CA VAL A 105 0.71 3.50 -9.84
C VAL A 105 1.63 4.71 -10.01
N LYS A 106 2.90 4.47 -10.40
CA LYS A 106 3.84 5.57 -10.66
C LYS A 106 3.32 6.52 -11.74
N HIS A 107 2.82 5.97 -12.85
CA HIS A 107 2.23 6.76 -13.91
C HIS A 107 1.01 7.54 -13.44
N ALA A 108 0.14 6.93 -12.62
CA ALA A 108 -1.01 7.60 -12.02
C ALA A 108 -0.59 8.79 -11.14
N CYS A 109 0.43 8.62 -10.30
CA CYS A 109 0.90 9.72 -9.45
C CYS A 109 1.40 10.91 -10.28
N HIS A 110 2.25 10.67 -11.28
CA HIS A 110 2.72 11.75 -12.16
C HIS A 110 1.56 12.43 -12.89
N LEU A 111 0.63 11.64 -13.43
CA LEU A 111 -0.51 12.18 -14.16
C LEU A 111 -1.41 13.08 -13.29
N ILE A 112 -1.61 12.73 -12.01
CA ILE A 112 -2.42 13.54 -11.09
C ILE A 112 -1.66 14.79 -10.64
N GLU A 113 -0.35 14.70 -10.42
CA GLU A 113 0.49 15.87 -10.15
C GLU A 113 0.48 16.86 -11.32
N ASP A 114 0.66 16.39 -12.55
CA ASP A 114 0.57 17.23 -13.75
C ASP A 114 -0.82 17.92 -13.87
N MET A 115 -1.89 17.25 -13.44
CA MET A 115 -3.24 17.83 -13.45
C MET A 115 -3.46 18.87 -12.35
N ARG A 116 -2.74 18.83 -11.23
CA ARG A 116 -2.85 19.82 -10.17
C ARG A 116 -2.36 21.20 -10.59
N GLU A 117 -1.61 21.31 -11.69
CA GLU A 117 -1.32 22.60 -12.31
C GLU A 117 -2.59 23.34 -12.75
N ASN A 118 -3.71 22.62 -12.94
CA ASN A 118 -5.01 23.22 -13.16
C ASN A 118 -5.73 23.55 -11.85
N GLU A 119 -5.92 24.84 -11.57
CA GLU A 119 -6.56 25.30 -10.33
C GLU A 119 -7.95 24.70 -10.05
N LYS A 120 -8.76 24.43 -11.10
CA LYS A 120 -10.09 23.83 -10.90
C LYS A 120 -9.98 22.41 -10.40
N PHE A 121 -9.05 21.65 -10.96
CA PHE A 121 -8.78 20.29 -10.54
C PHE A 121 -8.16 20.27 -9.15
N ASP A 122 -7.17 21.12 -8.88
CA ASP A 122 -6.52 21.20 -7.57
C ASP A 122 -7.51 21.49 -6.44
N ARG A 123 -8.46 22.43 -6.64
CA ARG A 123 -9.56 22.67 -5.68
C ARG A 123 -10.38 21.41 -5.38
N SER A 124 -10.68 20.59 -6.39
CA SER A 124 -11.37 19.31 -6.17
C SER A 124 -10.51 18.34 -5.37
N VAL A 125 -9.20 18.30 -5.64
CA VAL A 125 -8.27 17.47 -4.87
C VAL A 125 -8.20 17.93 -3.42
N SER A 126 -7.98 19.22 -3.17
CA SER A 126 -7.92 19.79 -1.82
C SER A 126 -9.22 19.56 -1.03
N SER A 127 -10.37 19.61 -1.70
CA SER A 127 -11.67 19.33 -1.07
C SER A 127 -11.77 17.87 -0.60
N PHE A 128 -11.30 16.94 -1.43
CA PHE A 128 -11.26 15.53 -1.07
C PHE A 128 -10.21 15.24 0.02
N GLU A 129 -9.05 15.89 -0.05
CA GLU A 129 -8.01 15.82 0.98
C GLU A 129 -8.50 16.29 2.34
N TYR A 130 -9.26 17.39 2.37
CA TYR A 130 -9.91 17.88 3.57
C TYR A 130 -10.90 16.85 4.15
N LEU A 131 -11.74 16.25 3.29
CA LEU A 131 -12.65 15.16 3.68
C LEU A 131 -11.89 13.99 4.30
N ILE A 132 -10.81 13.51 3.65
CA ILE A 132 -10.00 12.41 4.16
C ILE A 132 -9.39 12.76 5.52
N ARG A 133 -8.86 13.97 5.68
CA ARG A 133 -8.24 14.41 6.94
C ARG A 133 -9.25 14.52 8.09
N ALA A 134 -10.50 14.86 7.79
CA ALA A 134 -11.58 14.89 8.77
C ALA A 134 -12.02 13.47 9.22
N LEU A 135 -12.07 12.51 8.28
CA LEU A 135 -12.50 11.13 8.55
C LEU A 135 -11.39 10.26 9.15
N TYR A 136 -10.15 10.51 8.73
CA TYR A 136 -8.94 9.92 9.26
C TYR A 136 -8.11 11.04 9.87
N PRO A 137 -8.52 11.58 11.04
CA PRO A 137 -7.66 12.49 11.76
C PRO A 137 -6.34 11.76 11.95
N CYS A 138 -5.30 12.29 11.30
CA CYS A 138 -3.95 11.78 11.43
C CYS A 138 -3.68 11.75 12.93
N GLY A 139 -3.78 10.58 13.55
CA GLY A 139 -3.36 10.39 14.92
C GLY A 139 -1.91 10.80 14.93
N SER A 140 -1.64 11.94 15.57
CA SER A 140 -0.34 12.54 15.80
C SER A 140 0.81 11.59 15.48
N ALA A 141 1.41 11.75 14.30
CA ALA A 141 2.78 11.35 14.12
C ALA A 141 3.58 12.17 15.13
N GLY A 142 4.01 11.53 16.21
CA GLY A 142 4.91 12.13 17.18
C GLY A 142 6.14 12.64 16.45
N GLU A 143 6.41 13.93 16.66
CA GLU A 143 7.77 14.43 16.75
C GLU A 143 8.40 13.95 18.06
#